data_AF-A0A1G0Z4T4-F1
#
_entry.id   AF-A0A1G0Z4T4-F1
#
_cell.length_a   1.000
_cell.length_b   1.000
_cell.length_c   1.000
_cell.angle_alpha   90.00
_cell.angle_beta   90.00
_cell.angle_gamma   90.00
#
_symmetry.space_group_name_H-M   'P 1'
#
loop_
_entity.id
_entity.type
_entity.pdbx_description
1 polymer ?
#
loop_
_entity_poly.entity_id
_entity_poly.type
_entity_poly.pdbx_seq_one_letter_code
_entity_poly.pdbx_strand_id
1 'polypeptide(L)'
;MKPSKIFCLIPSTLGMGDEFNLNVKILGDLRVIESASFAWSPRMPKLAGPFNRCTARNIQYLDNVLPAWSGKLLVEGGAALEGAEEVIFDGTSQGVFTGDTRPIRSFGGFRWKAAGFQFIKLIEPVTGVTVYSNPVYVSEKSPSTRIVWGDPHWQTFFSDGIRIPEELYAFARDEAFLDFGAISDHMEAISARQWDYFQAVSNDYNESGRFATLIGQEWTHHKCGHRNIYYRGNGGPALRSNDSDCDSLEKLWQKLDSCTGIDAIAIPHHSANLTMGVDWGQGWNPKYERAVEIHSCWGSSECHKDDGNIKPITVCNGELKGQHVRDALNLGYKMGFVGAGDIHDGRPGDSLSEFQPEVELYKGLYPQGLTAASVSALTRENVFDAMKNHNTYATTHRRIFLDVQKSIQKGKLNLAIKTASEDGIKDVKLIFNGNEIETLSPDDDPRIVIREISIDRLSNSDYCYVRTTSMDGDIAWSSPFFA
;
A
#
# COMPACT_ATOMS: atom_id res chain seq x y z
N MET A 1 5.65 30.00 -4.37
CA MET A 1 6.78 29.05 -4.20
C MET A 1 7.01 28.35 -5.52
N LYS A 2 8.26 27.96 -5.82
CA LYS A 2 8.59 27.24 -7.05
C LYS A 2 8.45 25.73 -6.81
N PRO A 3 7.96 24.95 -7.79
CA PRO A 3 7.93 23.50 -7.71
C PRO A 3 9.33 22.92 -7.54
N SER A 4 9.52 22.00 -6.60
CA SER A 4 10.76 21.22 -6.43
C SER A 4 10.60 19.77 -6.88
N LYS A 5 9.38 19.23 -6.80
CA LYS A 5 9.03 17.88 -7.24
C LYS A 5 7.60 17.86 -7.77
N ILE A 6 7.31 16.93 -8.67
CA ILE A 6 5.96 16.62 -9.13
C ILE A 6 5.67 15.18 -8.71
N PHE A 7 4.46 14.92 -8.26
CA PHE A 7 3.95 13.58 -8.06
C PHE A 7 2.81 13.36 -9.05
N CYS A 8 2.84 12.27 -9.82
CA CYS A 8 1.76 11.94 -10.72
C CYS A 8 1.49 10.44 -10.80
N LEU A 9 0.22 10.11 -11.04
CA LEU A 9 -0.26 8.74 -11.09
C LEU A 9 -1.27 8.55 -12.23
N ILE A 10 -1.25 7.35 -12.80
CA ILE A 10 -2.21 6.82 -13.77
C ILE A 10 -2.63 5.40 -13.36
N PRO A 11 -3.77 4.86 -13.84
CA PRO A 11 -4.14 3.48 -13.58
C PRO A 11 -3.06 2.50 -14.07
N SER A 12 -2.80 1.42 -13.33
CA SER A 12 -1.76 0.44 -13.70
C SER A 12 -2.16 -0.54 -14.81
N THR A 13 -3.45 -0.65 -15.11
CA THR A 13 -3.99 -1.55 -16.14
C THR A 13 -5.09 -0.85 -16.94
N LEU A 14 -4.98 -0.85 -18.26
CA LEU A 14 -5.95 -0.27 -19.18
C LEU A 14 -6.11 -1.14 -20.42
N GLY A 15 -7.25 -1.06 -21.10
CA GLY A 15 -7.39 -1.45 -22.50
C GLY A 15 -7.01 -0.31 -23.44
N MET A 16 -6.62 -0.65 -24.67
CA MET A 16 -6.51 0.33 -25.75
C MET A 16 -7.83 1.10 -25.91
N GLY A 17 -7.74 2.42 -25.93
CA GLY A 17 -8.90 3.31 -26.03
C GLY A 17 -9.68 3.50 -24.73
N ASP A 18 -9.37 2.81 -23.63
CA ASP A 18 -9.97 3.12 -22.32
C ASP A 18 -9.61 4.56 -21.91
N GLU A 19 -10.60 5.29 -21.39
CA GLU A 19 -10.36 6.62 -20.83
C GLU A 19 -9.77 6.51 -19.43
N PHE A 20 -8.83 7.38 -19.11
CA PHE A 20 -8.29 7.48 -17.77
C PHE A 20 -8.00 8.93 -17.36
N ASN A 21 -7.84 9.10 -16.05
CA ASN A 21 -7.41 10.35 -15.45
C ASN A 21 -5.92 10.30 -15.08
N LEU A 22 -5.26 11.44 -15.27
CA LEU A 22 -3.92 11.73 -14.75
C LEU A 22 -4.05 12.51 -13.45
N ASN A 23 -3.66 11.90 -12.33
CA ASN A 23 -3.67 12.52 -11.00
C ASN A 23 -2.32 13.20 -10.75
N VAL A 24 -2.32 14.45 -10.28
CA VAL A 24 -1.10 15.26 -10.14
C VAL A 24 -1.12 16.06 -8.84
N LYS A 25 0.04 16.08 -8.14
CA LYS A 25 0.37 17.02 -7.07
C LYS A 25 1.66 17.76 -7.39
N ILE A 26 1.70 19.05 -7.08
CA ILE A 26 2.94 19.85 -7.16
C ILE A 26 3.51 20.04 -5.76
N LEU A 27 4.75 19.58 -5.59
CA LEU A 27 5.42 19.53 -4.29
C LEU A 27 6.48 20.63 -4.18
N GLY A 28 6.75 21.03 -2.95
CA GLY A 28 7.80 21.98 -2.56
C GLY A 28 8.50 21.53 -1.30
N ASP A 29 8.99 22.50 -0.53
CA ASP A 29 9.63 22.23 0.74
C ASP A 29 8.63 21.66 1.75
N LEU A 30 9.13 20.70 2.54
CA LEU A 30 8.43 20.15 3.68
C LEU A 30 8.10 21.25 4.68
N ARG A 31 6.85 21.26 5.18
CA ARG A 31 6.40 22.18 6.23
C ARG A 31 5.64 21.45 7.30
N VAL A 32 5.77 21.99 8.51
CA VAL A 32 4.93 21.69 9.64
C VAL A 32 3.57 22.36 9.45
N ILE A 33 2.49 21.63 9.69
CA ILE A 33 1.14 22.20 9.77
C ILE A 33 0.74 22.32 11.23
N GLU A 34 0.53 23.56 11.67
CA GLU A 34 0.13 23.86 13.03
C GLU A 34 -1.26 23.28 13.37
N SER A 35 -1.45 23.02 14.66
CA SER A 35 -2.77 22.68 15.19
C SER A 35 -3.64 23.92 15.26
N ALA A 36 -4.92 23.81 14.90
CA ALA A 36 -5.87 24.93 14.91
C ALA A 36 -7.11 24.64 15.75
N SER A 37 -7.34 25.49 16.77
CA SER A 37 -8.42 25.31 17.77
C SER A 37 -9.82 25.71 17.30
N PHE A 38 -9.94 26.41 16.16
CA PHE A 38 -11.21 26.97 15.64
C PHE A 38 -11.47 26.59 14.18
N ALA A 39 -11.21 25.34 13.83
CA ALA A 39 -11.56 24.80 12.51
C ALA A 39 -13.05 24.38 12.45
N TRP A 40 -13.99 25.25 12.85
CA TRP A 40 -15.41 25.00 12.61
C TRP A 40 -15.66 25.08 11.10
N SER A 41 -15.92 23.93 10.47
CA SER A 41 -16.30 23.85 9.06
C SER A 41 -17.27 22.69 8.85
N PRO A 42 -18.36 22.87 8.08
CA PRO A 42 -19.30 21.81 7.79
C PRO A 42 -18.67 20.79 6.82
N ARG A 43 -18.55 19.53 7.26
CA ARG A 43 -18.42 18.32 6.43
C ARG A 43 -17.13 18.06 5.60
N MET A 44 -16.06 18.87 5.69
CA MET A 44 -14.86 18.69 4.85
C MET A 44 -13.55 18.72 5.67
N PRO A 45 -12.53 17.90 5.31
CA PRO A 45 -11.20 17.96 5.92
C PRO A 45 -10.57 19.34 5.71
N LYS A 46 -9.76 19.81 6.66
CA LYS A 46 -8.84 20.93 6.48
C LYS A 46 -7.42 20.46 6.71
N LEU A 47 -6.48 21.18 6.10
CA LEU A 47 -5.06 20.92 6.34
C LEU A 47 -4.70 21.19 7.80
N ALA A 48 -5.05 22.38 8.31
CA ALA A 48 -4.94 22.71 9.72
C ALA A 48 -6.14 22.14 10.50
N GLY A 49 -5.87 21.27 11.47
CA GLY A 49 -6.87 20.64 12.33
C GLY A 49 -6.44 20.63 13.80
N PRO A 50 -7.37 20.34 14.74
CA PRO A 50 -7.04 20.25 16.16
C PRO A 50 -6.15 19.04 16.49
N PHE A 51 -6.19 18.01 15.64
CA PHE A 51 -5.36 16.80 15.75
C PHE A 51 -4.26 16.86 14.69
N ASN A 52 -3.29 17.76 14.86
CA ASN A 52 -2.09 17.81 14.01
C ASN A 52 -0.81 17.57 14.82
N ARG A 53 -0.94 17.26 16.11
CA ARG A 53 0.19 16.98 16.99
C ARG A 53 -0.22 15.98 18.07
N CYS A 54 0.54 14.91 18.21
CA CYS A 54 0.52 14.06 19.39
C CYS A 54 1.67 14.47 20.30
N THR A 55 1.36 15.19 21.40
CA THR A 55 2.37 15.67 22.35
C THR A 55 3.12 14.54 23.03
N ALA A 56 2.49 13.39 23.28
CA ALA A 56 3.13 12.27 23.96
C ALA A 56 4.22 11.59 23.10
N ARG A 57 4.04 11.56 21.77
CA ARG A 57 4.99 10.95 20.81
C ARG A 57 5.83 11.96 20.04
N ASN A 58 5.56 13.27 20.19
CA ASN A 58 6.13 14.36 19.40
C ASN A 58 5.94 14.22 17.88
N ILE A 59 4.90 13.50 17.45
CA ILE A 59 4.54 13.39 16.04
C ILE A 59 3.73 14.62 15.65
N GLN A 60 4.04 15.21 14.50
CA GLN A 60 3.35 16.38 13.95
C GLN A 60 2.92 16.14 12.51
N TYR A 61 1.79 16.73 12.09
CA TYR A 61 1.34 16.63 10.72
C TYR A 61 2.24 17.47 9.81
N LEU A 62 2.84 16.82 8.83
CA LEU A 62 3.71 17.43 7.84
C LEU A 62 2.99 17.52 6.49
N ASP A 63 3.34 18.51 5.68
CA ASP A 63 2.88 18.63 4.30
C ASP A 63 4.00 19.10 3.39
N ASN A 64 4.05 18.57 2.18
CA ASN A 64 5.02 18.93 1.15
C ASN A 64 4.36 19.39 -0.15
N VAL A 65 3.01 19.40 -0.24
CA VAL A 65 2.31 20.00 -1.37
C VAL A 65 2.45 21.52 -1.28
N LEU A 66 2.69 22.23 -2.39
CA LEU A 66 2.75 23.70 -2.34
C LEU A 66 1.44 24.28 -1.79
N PRO A 67 1.44 25.30 -0.91
CA PRO A 67 0.19 25.81 -0.34
C PRO A 67 -0.67 26.54 -1.38
N ALA A 68 -0.02 27.10 -2.40
CA ALA A 68 -0.65 27.61 -3.61
C ALA A 68 0.34 27.54 -4.77
N TRP A 69 -0.16 27.21 -5.95
CA TRP A 69 0.59 27.30 -7.20
C TRP A 69 -0.38 27.42 -8.38
N SER A 70 0.01 28.22 -9.36
CA SER A 70 -0.68 28.36 -10.64
C SER A 70 0.36 28.27 -11.75
N GLY A 71 0.08 27.49 -12.77
CA GLY A 71 1.03 27.22 -13.85
C GLY A 71 0.54 26.08 -14.73
N LYS A 72 1.45 25.56 -15.54
CA LYS A 72 1.15 24.44 -16.43
C LYS A 72 2.26 23.39 -16.39
N LEU A 73 1.88 22.16 -16.67
CA LEU A 73 2.82 21.08 -16.96
C LEU A 73 2.66 20.67 -18.41
N LEU A 74 3.78 20.43 -19.10
CA LEU A 74 3.77 19.76 -20.39
C LEU A 74 3.62 18.26 -20.17
N VAL A 75 2.86 17.60 -21.05
CA VAL A 75 2.55 16.17 -21.00
C VAL A 75 3.22 15.48 -22.19
N GLU A 76 4.13 14.55 -21.92
CA GLU A 76 4.83 13.76 -22.93
C GLU A 76 4.53 12.26 -22.73
N GLY A 77 3.73 11.68 -23.63
CA GLY A 77 3.45 10.22 -23.66
C GLY A 77 3.78 9.56 -25.00
N GLY A 78 4.49 10.26 -25.89
CA GLY A 78 4.78 9.79 -27.25
C GLY A 78 3.54 9.76 -28.16
N ALA A 79 3.72 9.26 -29.38
CA ALA A 79 2.69 9.26 -30.43
C ALA A 79 1.46 8.35 -30.11
N ALA A 80 1.59 7.46 -29.12
CA ALA A 80 0.52 6.56 -28.71
C ALA A 80 -0.46 7.20 -27.70
N LEU A 81 -0.08 8.30 -27.03
CA LEU A 81 -0.96 9.00 -26.10
C LEU A 81 -1.91 9.93 -26.86
N GLU A 82 -3.20 9.80 -26.60
CA GLU A 82 -4.21 10.81 -26.94
C GLU A 82 -4.65 11.53 -25.67
N GLY A 83 -4.72 12.86 -25.71
CA GLY A 83 -5.11 13.69 -24.57
C GLY A 83 -4.55 15.10 -24.70
N ALA A 84 -4.61 15.87 -23.62
CA ALA A 84 -4.07 17.21 -23.59
C ALA A 84 -2.53 17.19 -23.58
N GLU A 85 -1.89 18.03 -24.40
CA GLU A 85 -0.42 18.23 -24.41
C GLU A 85 0.07 19.06 -23.22
N GLU A 86 -0.85 19.79 -22.58
CA GLU A 86 -0.58 20.54 -21.35
C GLU A 86 -1.74 20.42 -20.35
N VAL A 87 -1.40 20.37 -19.07
CA VAL A 87 -2.37 20.42 -17.97
C VAL A 87 -2.15 21.68 -17.14
N ILE A 88 -3.25 22.36 -16.79
CA ILE A 88 -3.21 23.70 -16.21
C ILE A 88 -3.74 23.68 -14.77
N PHE A 89 -2.96 24.27 -13.88
CA PHE A 89 -3.38 24.65 -12.53
C PHE A 89 -3.68 26.15 -12.55
N ASP A 90 -4.96 26.51 -12.46
CA ASP A 90 -5.42 27.90 -12.54
C ASP A 90 -5.32 28.66 -11.20
N GLY A 91 -4.91 27.97 -10.12
CA GLY A 91 -4.82 28.52 -8.77
C GLY A 91 -6.15 28.63 -8.01
N THR A 92 -7.27 28.22 -8.62
CA THR A 92 -8.63 28.40 -8.04
C THR A 92 -9.51 27.15 -8.11
N SER A 93 -9.32 26.30 -9.12
CA SER A 93 -10.06 25.05 -9.37
C SER A 93 -9.13 23.85 -9.11
N GLN A 94 -8.59 23.78 -7.90
CA GLN A 94 -7.65 22.76 -7.46
C GLN A 94 -7.86 22.43 -5.97
N GLY A 95 -7.12 21.44 -5.48
CA GLY A 95 -7.21 20.98 -4.11
C GLY A 95 -8.36 20.01 -3.87
N VAL A 96 -8.50 19.55 -2.62
CA VAL A 96 -9.40 18.44 -2.28
C VAL A 96 -10.55 18.85 -1.37
N PHE A 97 -10.59 20.11 -0.95
CA PHE A 97 -11.70 20.68 -0.21
C PHE A 97 -12.05 22.10 -0.68
N THR A 98 -13.22 22.60 -0.28
CA THR A 98 -13.70 23.93 -0.69
C THR A 98 -12.72 25.02 -0.25
N GLY A 99 -12.21 25.78 -1.22
CA GLY A 99 -11.23 26.84 -1.00
C GLY A 99 -9.79 26.35 -0.82
N ASP A 100 -9.51 25.07 -1.04
CA ASP A 100 -8.15 24.55 -1.08
C ASP A 100 -7.39 25.13 -2.28
N THR A 101 -6.31 25.85 -2.02
CA THR A 101 -5.46 26.43 -3.08
C THR A 101 -4.29 25.54 -3.45
N ARG A 102 -4.13 24.39 -2.79
CA ARG A 102 -3.01 23.47 -3.07
C ARG A 102 -3.16 22.86 -4.47
N PRO A 103 -2.08 22.73 -5.23
CA PRO A 103 -2.09 22.19 -6.59
C PRO A 103 -2.17 20.67 -6.57
N ILE A 104 -3.35 20.16 -6.20
CA ILE A 104 -3.77 18.76 -6.27
C ILE A 104 -4.91 18.70 -7.28
N ARG A 105 -4.78 17.90 -8.35
CA ARG A 105 -5.82 17.83 -9.38
C ARG A 105 -5.78 16.53 -10.17
N SER A 106 -6.96 16.11 -10.64
CA SER A 106 -7.14 15.03 -11.60
C SER A 106 -7.53 15.60 -12.96
N PHE A 107 -6.86 15.18 -14.03
CA PHE A 107 -7.10 15.60 -15.41
C PHE A 107 -7.58 14.42 -16.24
N GLY A 108 -8.82 14.46 -16.75
CA GLY A 108 -9.40 13.39 -17.58
C GLY A 108 -9.15 13.56 -19.07
N GLY A 109 -9.70 12.64 -19.87
CA GLY A 109 -9.65 12.69 -21.34
C GLY A 109 -8.41 12.07 -21.97
N PHE A 110 -7.62 11.30 -21.22
CA PHE A 110 -6.46 10.59 -21.77
C PHE A 110 -6.82 9.17 -22.20
N ARG A 111 -6.19 8.69 -23.28
CA ARG A 111 -6.33 7.33 -23.83
C ARG A 111 -5.02 6.86 -24.46
N TRP A 112 -4.79 5.55 -24.44
CA TRP A 112 -3.67 4.92 -25.15
C TRP A 112 -4.14 4.26 -26.44
N LYS A 113 -3.39 4.50 -27.54
CA LYS A 113 -3.64 3.92 -28.87
C LYS A 113 -2.81 2.68 -29.18
N ALA A 114 -1.90 2.28 -28.29
CA ALA A 114 -1.04 1.15 -28.48
C ALA A 114 -0.96 0.32 -27.20
N ALA A 115 -0.95 -1.01 -27.37
CA ALA A 115 -0.72 -1.95 -26.29
C ALA A 115 0.75 -1.93 -25.81
N GLY A 116 0.99 -2.57 -24.67
CA GLY A 116 2.29 -2.65 -24.02
C GLY A 116 2.42 -1.73 -22.82
N PHE A 117 3.62 -1.66 -22.25
CA PHE A 117 3.91 -0.73 -21.16
C PHE A 117 3.99 0.69 -21.69
N GLN A 118 3.34 1.62 -20.99
CA GLN A 118 3.36 3.04 -21.30
C GLN A 118 3.66 3.85 -20.04
N PHE A 119 4.14 5.08 -20.24
CA PHE A 119 4.45 6.04 -19.19
C PHE A 119 4.06 7.45 -19.66
N ILE A 120 3.64 8.32 -18.74
CA ILE A 120 3.51 9.75 -19.00
C ILE A 120 4.66 10.46 -18.31
N LYS A 121 5.39 11.31 -19.03
CA LYS A 121 6.34 12.25 -18.45
C LYS A 121 5.68 13.62 -18.32
N LEU A 122 5.80 14.23 -17.15
CA LEU A 122 5.39 15.60 -16.89
C LEU A 122 6.60 16.51 -16.75
N ILE A 123 6.50 17.72 -17.28
CA ILE A 123 7.56 18.72 -17.25
C ILE A 123 6.99 20.06 -16.78
N GLU A 124 7.53 20.63 -15.72
CA GLU A 124 7.27 22.03 -15.35
C GLU A 124 8.25 22.94 -16.12
N PRO A 125 7.77 23.78 -17.04
CA PRO A 125 8.63 24.45 -18.02
C PRO A 125 9.49 25.57 -17.43
N VAL A 126 9.18 26.08 -16.22
CA VAL A 126 9.91 27.20 -15.61
C VAL A 126 11.11 26.73 -14.79
N THR A 127 10.97 25.67 -14.01
CA THR A 127 12.03 25.08 -13.18
C THR A 127 12.75 23.93 -13.86
N GLY A 128 12.13 23.32 -14.87
CA GLY A 128 12.65 22.12 -15.56
C GLY A 128 12.46 20.83 -14.75
N VAL A 129 11.69 20.87 -13.65
CA VAL A 129 11.37 19.66 -12.88
C VAL A 129 10.58 18.69 -13.77
N THR A 130 11.03 17.43 -13.80
CA THR A 130 10.36 16.37 -14.55
C THR A 130 10.04 15.16 -13.68
N VAL A 131 8.97 14.44 -14.01
CA VAL A 131 8.63 13.16 -13.38
C VAL A 131 8.00 12.21 -14.40
N TYR A 132 8.20 10.91 -14.24
CA TYR A 132 7.41 9.89 -14.92
C TYR A 132 6.28 9.42 -14.01
N SER A 133 5.11 9.15 -14.59
CA SER A 133 4.03 8.45 -13.90
C SER A 133 4.47 7.04 -13.54
N ASN A 134 3.76 6.41 -12.60
CA ASN A 134 3.83 4.96 -12.45
C ASN A 134 3.58 4.25 -13.80
N PRO A 135 4.11 3.03 -13.98
CA PRO A 135 3.85 2.23 -15.17
C PRO A 135 2.37 1.87 -15.31
N VAL A 136 1.92 1.82 -16.57
CA VAL A 136 0.66 1.20 -16.98
C VAL A 136 0.91 0.12 -18.02
N TYR A 137 0.26 -1.04 -17.86
CA TYR A 137 0.17 -2.03 -18.94
C TYR A 137 -1.14 -1.85 -19.70
N VAL A 138 -1.03 -1.52 -20.99
CA VAL A 138 -2.17 -1.38 -21.91
C VAL A 138 -2.36 -2.68 -22.67
N SER A 139 -3.50 -3.35 -22.50
CA SER A 139 -3.88 -4.54 -23.27
C SER A 139 -4.67 -4.18 -24.51
N GLU A 140 -4.63 -5.05 -25.53
CA GLU A 140 -5.38 -4.90 -26.79
C GLU A 140 -6.90 -4.68 -26.59
N LYS A 141 -7.44 -5.22 -25.50
CA LYS A 141 -8.84 -5.06 -25.09
C LYS A 141 -8.89 -4.63 -23.63
N SER A 142 -9.97 -4.00 -23.21
CA SER A 142 -10.20 -3.68 -21.80
C SER A 142 -10.08 -4.96 -20.94
N PRO A 143 -9.23 -4.97 -19.90
CA PRO A 143 -8.96 -6.17 -19.14
C PRO A 143 -10.13 -6.53 -18.24
N SER A 144 -10.35 -7.83 -18.02
CA SER A 144 -11.41 -8.35 -17.12
C SER A 144 -11.10 -8.13 -15.65
N THR A 145 -9.83 -7.86 -15.32
CA THR A 145 -9.34 -7.55 -13.98
C THR A 145 -8.43 -6.32 -14.06
N ARG A 146 -8.37 -5.55 -12.99
CA ARG A 146 -7.55 -4.35 -12.88
C ARG A 146 -6.71 -4.42 -11.61
N ILE A 147 -5.55 -3.78 -11.65
CA ILE A 147 -4.74 -3.55 -10.45
C ILE A 147 -5.24 -2.28 -9.77
N VAL A 148 -5.63 -2.41 -8.50
CA VAL A 148 -5.99 -1.30 -7.62
C VAL A 148 -5.00 -1.24 -6.46
N TRP A 149 -4.71 -0.04 -5.98
CA TRP A 149 -3.67 0.23 -4.99
C TRP A 149 -4.23 0.69 -3.66
N GLY A 150 -3.69 0.16 -2.57
CA GLY A 150 -4.13 0.55 -1.24
C GLY A 150 -3.06 0.41 -0.18
N ASP A 151 -3.38 0.97 0.98
CA ASP A 151 -2.62 0.88 2.21
C ASP A 151 -3.62 0.46 3.30
N PRO A 152 -3.62 -0.78 3.78
CA PRO A 152 -4.65 -1.26 4.68
C PRO A 152 -4.38 -1.02 6.18
N HIS A 153 -3.35 -0.28 6.59
CA HIS A 153 -2.91 -0.27 8.00
C HIS A 153 -2.59 1.15 8.53
N TRP A 154 -3.54 1.78 9.21
CA TRP A 154 -3.43 3.15 9.73
C TRP A 154 -3.93 3.29 11.17
N GLN A 155 -3.31 4.19 11.93
CA GLN A 155 -3.65 4.53 13.30
C GLN A 155 -4.29 5.92 13.37
N THR A 156 -5.40 6.05 14.09
CA THR A 156 -6.04 7.34 14.35
C THR A 156 -5.52 7.98 15.64
N PHE A 157 -5.97 9.18 15.95
CA PHE A 157 -5.70 9.83 17.24
C PHE A 157 -6.33 9.11 18.46
N PHE A 158 -7.21 8.12 18.25
CA PHE A 158 -7.83 7.37 19.34
C PHE A 158 -6.92 6.27 19.90
N SER A 159 -6.01 5.71 19.10
CA SER A 159 -4.86 4.95 19.59
C SER A 159 -3.65 5.88 19.78
N ASP A 160 -2.78 5.94 18.79
CA ASP A 160 -1.46 6.56 18.90
C ASP A 160 -1.01 7.28 17.62
N GLY A 161 -1.87 7.39 16.61
CA GLY A 161 -1.71 8.27 15.45
C GLY A 161 -2.12 9.72 15.74
N ILE A 162 -2.20 10.56 14.69
CA ILE A 162 -2.47 12.00 14.87
C ILE A 162 -3.71 12.57 14.16
N ARG A 163 -4.50 11.83 13.37
CA ARG A 163 -5.68 12.38 12.66
C ARG A 163 -6.96 11.61 12.99
N ILE A 164 -8.12 12.22 12.72
CA ILE A 164 -9.43 11.57 12.88
C ILE A 164 -9.73 10.63 11.70
N PRO A 165 -10.60 9.60 11.90
CA PRO A 165 -10.98 8.67 10.83
C PRO A 165 -11.37 9.29 9.49
N GLU A 166 -12.22 10.31 9.49
CA GLU A 166 -12.73 10.97 8.28
C GLU A 166 -11.62 11.66 7.48
N GLU A 167 -10.63 12.24 8.18
CA GLU A 167 -9.50 12.92 7.55
C GLU A 167 -8.51 11.92 6.95
N LEU A 168 -8.29 10.78 7.60
CA LEU A 168 -7.45 9.70 7.07
C LEU A 168 -8.04 9.14 5.77
N TYR A 169 -9.33 8.81 5.75
CA TYR A 169 -9.98 8.30 4.54
C TYR A 169 -10.04 9.34 3.41
N ALA A 170 -10.33 10.61 3.73
CA ALA A 170 -10.31 11.67 2.73
C ALA A 170 -8.90 11.90 2.17
N PHE A 171 -7.87 11.90 3.02
CA PHE A 171 -6.48 12.01 2.56
C PHE A 171 -6.10 10.84 1.66
N ALA A 172 -6.38 9.60 2.09
CA ALA A 172 -6.09 8.39 1.32
C ALA A 172 -6.71 8.45 -0.08
N ARG A 173 -8.00 8.79 -0.17
CA ARG A 173 -8.75 8.86 -1.44
C ARG A 173 -8.34 10.04 -2.31
N ASP A 174 -8.32 11.24 -1.75
CA ASP A 174 -8.29 12.48 -2.54
C ASP A 174 -6.89 13.09 -2.67
N GLU A 175 -5.97 12.84 -1.72
CA GLU A 175 -4.59 13.38 -1.74
C GLU A 175 -3.53 12.33 -2.08
N ALA A 176 -3.65 11.11 -1.55
CA ALA A 176 -2.74 10.00 -1.87
C ALA A 176 -3.18 9.21 -3.11
N PHE A 177 -4.42 9.43 -3.58
CA PHE A 177 -5.05 8.74 -4.71
C PHE A 177 -5.00 7.20 -4.57
N LEU A 178 -5.20 6.69 -3.36
CA LEU A 178 -5.39 5.26 -3.12
C LEU A 178 -6.79 4.84 -3.60
N ASP A 179 -6.89 3.62 -4.09
CA ASP A 179 -8.16 2.99 -4.46
C ASP A 179 -8.83 2.32 -3.26
N PHE A 180 -8.04 1.88 -2.25
CA PHE A 180 -8.57 1.30 -1.02
C PHE A 180 -7.68 1.52 0.20
N GLY A 181 -8.25 1.29 1.39
CA GLY A 181 -7.47 1.25 2.63
C GLY A 181 -8.31 0.98 3.87
N ALA A 182 -7.67 1.00 5.03
CA ALA A 182 -8.33 0.71 6.30
C ALA A 182 -7.69 1.46 7.47
N ILE A 183 -8.55 1.94 8.35
CA ILE A 183 -8.16 2.24 9.72
C ILE A 183 -8.09 0.91 10.47
N SER A 184 -7.07 0.76 11.30
CA SER A 184 -6.83 -0.45 12.06
C SER A 184 -6.17 -0.10 13.38
N ASP A 185 -6.81 0.75 14.19
CA ASP A 185 -6.24 1.13 15.47
C ASP A 185 -5.99 -0.07 16.39
N HIS A 186 -4.97 0.07 17.25
CA HIS A 186 -4.75 -0.69 18.48
C HIS A 186 -6.04 -0.87 19.32
N MET A 187 -6.69 -2.02 19.20
CA MET A 187 -8.08 -2.22 19.66
C MET A 187 -8.27 -2.13 21.19
N GLU A 188 -7.21 -2.39 21.95
CA GLU A 188 -7.06 -2.25 23.40
C GLU A 188 -7.17 -0.79 23.89
N ALA A 189 -6.92 0.19 23.01
CA ALA A 189 -7.18 1.60 23.27
C ALA A 189 -8.62 2.02 22.91
N ILE A 190 -9.33 1.20 22.13
CA ILE A 190 -10.61 1.57 21.51
C ILE A 190 -11.79 1.00 22.30
N SER A 191 -12.68 1.87 22.79
CA SER A 191 -13.94 1.46 23.43
C SER A 191 -14.95 0.89 22.44
N ALA A 192 -15.96 0.16 22.93
CA ALA A 192 -17.01 -0.39 22.07
C ALA A 192 -17.76 0.69 21.25
N ARG A 193 -17.98 1.88 21.83
CA ARG A 193 -18.64 3.00 21.13
C ARG A 193 -17.75 3.61 20.04
N GLN A 194 -16.44 3.67 20.27
CA GLN A 194 -15.50 4.10 19.24
C GLN A 194 -15.42 3.06 18.11
N TRP A 195 -15.51 1.76 18.42
CA TRP A 195 -15.60 0.72 17.39
C TRP A 195 -16.85 0.82 16.52
N ASP A 196 -18.02 1.07 17.13
CA ASP A 196 -19.25 1.34 16.39
C ASP A 196 -19.07 2.55 15.45
N TYR A 197 -18.42 3.60 15.94
CA TYR A 197 -18.11 4.79 15.17
C TYR A 197 -17.12 4.53 14.03
N PHE A 198 -16.06 3.74 14.25
CA PHE A 198 -15.09 3.38 13.22
C PHE A 198 -15.77 2.62 12.08
N GLN A 199 -16.56 1.61 12.41
CA GLN A 199 -17.33 0.86 11.42
C GLN A 199 -18.26 1.80 10.63
N ALA A 200 -18.93 2.74 11.28
CA ALA A 200 -19.79 3.71 10.61
C ALA A 200 -18.99 4.60 9.63
N VAL A 201 -17.88 5.20 10.06
CA VAL A 201 -17.05 6.06 9.20
C VAL A 201 -16.48 5.28 8.02
N SER A 202 -15.94 4.08 8.26
CA SER A 202 -15.46 3.22 7.18
C SER A 202 -16.57 2.93 6.17
N ASN A 203 -17.80 2.66 6.62
CA ASN A 203 -18.93 2.44 5.72
C ASN A 203 -19.35 3.70 4.96
N ASP A 204 -19.33 4.88 5.59
CA ASP A 204 -19.68 6.15 4.95
C ASP A 204 -18.71 6.54 3.83
N TYR A 205 -17.42 6.16 3.96
CA TYR A 205 -16.40 6.38 2.93
C TYR A 205 -16.28 5.26 1.90
N ASN A 206 -17.03 4.16 2.05
CA ASN A 206 -17.01 3.05 1.10
C ASN A 206 -17.86 3.36 -0.13
N GLU A 207 -17.20 3.72 -1.22
CA GLU A 207 -17.83 4.09 -2.49
C GLU A 207 -17.38 3.15 -3.61
N SER A 208 -18.21 2.16 -3.92
CA SER A 208 -17.92 1.19 -4.99
C SER A 208 -17.59 1.90 -6.31
N GLY A 209 -16.49 1.49 -6.95
CA GLY A 209 -15.99 2.07 -8.19
C GLY A 209 -15.14 3.34 -8.00
N ARG A 210 -15.04 3.88 -6.77
CA ARG A 210 -14.26 5.08 -6.47
C ARG A 210 -13.24 4.88 -5.35
N PHE A 211 -13.66 4.32 -4.22
CA PHE A 211 -12.80 4.08 -3.06
C PHE A 211 -13.38 2.99 -2.17
N ALA A 212 -12.65 1.90 -1.97
CA ALA A 212 -13.08 0.80 -1.11
C ALA A 212 -12.46 0.93 0.29
N THR A 213 -13.27 0.85 1.33
CA THR A 213 -12.75 0.76 2.71
C THR A 213 -12.86 -0.67 3.20
N LEU A 214 -11.89 -1.11 3.99
CA LEU A 214 -12.02 -2.33 4.78
C LEU A 214 -12.43 -1.97 6.19
N ILE A 215 -13.25 -2.81 6.83
CA ILE A 215 -13.47 -2.75 8.28
C ILE A 215 -12.29 -3.47 8.93
N GLY A 216 -11.39 -2.71 9.55
CA GLY A 216 -10.13 -3.20 10.10
C GLY A 216 -9.96 -2.85 11.59
N GLN A 217 -9.15 -3.64 12.29
CA GLN A 217 -8.66 -3.36 13.64
C GLN A 217 -7.31 -4.06 13.84
N GLU A 218 -6.46 -3.53 14.70
CA GLU A 218 -5.24 -4.21 15.08
C GLU A 218 -5.42 -4.92 16.42
N TRP A 219 -5.26 -6.24 16.39
CA TRP A 219 -5.11 -7.05 17.60
C TRP A 219 -3.65 -7.07 18.02
N THR A 220 -3.31 -6.28 19.03
CA THR A 220 -1.93 -5.98 19.42
C THR A 220 -1.52 -6.80 20.64
N HIS A 221 -0.75 -7.86 20.45
CA HIS A 221 -0.35 -8.77 21.53
C HIS A 221 1.17 -9.01 21.57
N HIS A 222 1.86 -8.45 22.55
CA HIS A 222 3.32 -8.43 22.62
C HIS A 222 4.02 -9.80 22.73
N LYS A 223 3.32 -10.89 23.09
CA LYS A 223 3.91 -12.24 23.12
C LYS A 223 3.64 -13.07 21.86
N CYS A 224 2.55 -12.75 21.15
CA CYS A 224 2.17 -13.51 19.97
C CYS A 224 2.58 -12.79 18.69
N GLY A 225 2.84 -11.48 18.76
CA GLY A 225 2.91 -10.55 17.64
C GLY A 225 1.58 -9.85 17.40
N HIS A 226 1.55 -8.90 16.47
CA HIS A 226 0.34 -8.16 16.14
C HIS A 226 -0.33 -8.74 14.89
N ARG A 227 -1.67 -8.65 14.81
CA ARG A 227 -2.43 -8.98 13.59
C ARG A 227 -3.41 -7.86 13.28
N ASN A 228 -3.40 -7.42 12.04
CA ASN A 228 -4.53 -6.68 11.51
C ASN A 228 -5.65 -7.65 11.11
N ILE A 229 -6.85 -7.43 11.65
CA ILE A 229 -8.03 -8.24 11.37
C ILE A 229 -8.95 -7.42 10.47
N TYR A 230 -9.34 -7.98 9.34
CA TYR A 230 -10.27 -7.33 8.40
C TYR A 230 -11.53 -8.17 8.22
N TYR A 231 -12.65 -7.50 7.96
CA TYR A 231 -13.93 -8.13 7.69
C TYR A 231 -14.40 -7.88 6.26
N ARG A 232 -14.96 -8.91 5.63
CA ARG A 232 -15.51 -8.81 4.27
C ARG A 232 -16.74 -7.89 4.20
N GLY A 233 -17.53 -7.87 5.28
CA GLY A 233 -18.81 -7.18 5.37
C GLY A 233 -18.69 -5.72 5.79
N ASN A 234 -19.77 -5.19 6.39
CA ASN A 234 -19.86 -3.82 6.90
C ASN A 234 -19.63 -3.71 8.42
N GLY A 235 -19.25 -4.80 9.07
CA GLY A 235 -18.95 -4.81 10.49
C GLY A 235 -18.34 -6.12 10.96
N GLY A 236 -17.90 -6.12 12.21
CA GLY A 236 -17.29 -7.26 12.88
C GLY A 236 -17.18 -7.06 14.39
N PRO A 237 -16.85 -8.12 15.15
CA PRO A 237 -16.65 -7.98 16.59
C PRO A 237 -15.43 -7.10 16.90
N ALA A 238 -15.48 -6.38 18.02
CA ALA A 238 -14.27 -5.81 18.62
C ALA A 238 -13.41 -6.93 19.23
N LEU A 239 -12.13 -6.99 18.85
CA LEU A 239 -11.18 -8.01 19.29
C LEU A 239 -10.02 -7.36 20.03
N ARG A 240 -10.03 -7.40 21.36
CA ARG A 240 -8.99 -6.78 22.18
C ARG A 240 -8.08 -7.83 22.80
N SER A 241 -6.79 -7.61 22.70
CA SER A 241 -5.77 -8.50 23.28
C SER A 241 -5.70 -8.46 24.81
N ASN A 242 -6.36 -7.48 25.45
CA ASN A 242 -6.47 -7.36 26.91
C ASN A 242 -7.81 -7.87 27.47
N ASP A 243 -8.75 -8.32 26.61
CA ASP A 243 -9.95 -9.00 27.04
C ASP A 243 -9.62 -10.47 27.37
N SER A 244 -10.07 -10.97 28.53
CA SER A 244 -9.73 -12.32 29.00
C SER A 244 -10.22 -13.46 28.08
N ASP A 245 -11.17 -13.17 27.19
CA ASP A 245 -11.71 -14.10 26.19
C ASP A 245 -11.04 -13.93 24.81
N CYS A 246 -9.99 -13.12 24.70
CA CYS A 246 -9.33 -12.78 23.44
C CYS A 246 -7.82 -12.46 23.60
N ASP A 247 -7.22 -12.82 24.73
CA ASP A 247 -5.82 -12.56 25.13
C ASP A 247 -4.82 -13.66 24.69
N SER A 248 -5.21 -14.49 23.71
CA SER A 248 -4.34 -15.49 23.08
C SER A 248 -4.80 -15.80 21.66
N LEU A 249 -3.93 -16.39 20.84
CA LEU A 249 -4.31 -16.81 19.48
C LEU A 249 -5.47 -17.82 19.49
N GLU A 250 -5.42 -18.81 20.37
CA GLU A 250 -6.50 -19.81 20.50
C GLU A 250 -7.85 -19.13 20.78
N LYS A 251 -7.88 -18.20 21.74
CA LYS A 251 -9.09 -17.47 22.12
C LYS A 251 -9.57 -16.51 21.04
N LEU A 252 -8.64 -15.81 20.38
CA LEU A 252 -8.93 -14.98 19.21
C LEU A 252 -9.66 -15.77 18.13
N TRP A 253 -9.15 -16.96 17.79
CA TRP A 253 -9.77 -17.84 16.79
C TRP A 253 -11.12 -18.39 17.25
N GLN A 254 -11.24 -18.82 18.50
CA GLN A 254 -12.52 -19.26 19.08
C GLN A 254 -13.58 -18.16 19.05
N LYS A 255 -13.20 -16.92 19.33
CA LYS A 255 -14.09 -15.75 19.28
C LYS A 255 -14.58 -15.49 17.87
N LEU A 256 -13.69 -15.51 16.88
CA LEU A 256 -14.07 -15.41 15.46
C LEU A 256 -14.96 -16.59 15.02
N ASP A 257 -14.64 -17.82 15.43
CA ASP A 257 -15.45 -19.01 15.11
C ASP A 257 -16.86 -18.96 15.70
N SER A 258 -17.02 -18.28 16.85
CA SER A 258 -18.34 -18.09 17.48
C SER A 258 -19.23 -17.08 16.75
N CYS A 259 -18.66 -16.27 15.85
CA CYS A 259 -19.40 -15.25 15.11
C CYS A 259 -20.06 -15.83 13.86
N THR A 260 -21.39 -15.93 13.84
CA THR A 260 -22.15 -16.33 12.64
C THR A 260 -22.22 -15.21 11.60
N GLY A 261 -21.97 -15.53 10.33
CA GLY A 261 -22.10 -14.59 9.22
C GLY A 261 -20.94 -13.60 9.06
N ILE A 262 -19.86 -13.78 9.84
CA ILE A 262 -18.64 -12.98 9.74
C ILE A 262 -17.59 -13.75 8.93
N ASP A 263 -17.13 -13.13 7.85
CA ASP A 263 -15.94 -13.58 7.11
C ASP A 263 -14.80 -12.61 7.40
N ALA A 264 -13.69 -13.14 7.90
CA ALA A 264 -12.56 -12.36 8.38
C ALA A 264 -11.24 -12.95 7.88
N ILE A 265 -10.25 -12.08 7.72
CA ILE A 265 -8.84 -12.47 7.58
C ILE A 265 -8.02 -11.76 8.65
N ALA A 266 -6.93 -12.41 9.06
CA ALA A 266 -5.88 -11.87 9.90
C ALA A 266 -4.61 -11.73 9.07
N ILE A 267 -3.90 -10.62 9.26
CA ILE A 267 -2.64 -10.32 8.59
C ILE A 267 -1.62 -9.99 9.68
N PRO A 268 -0.70 -10.92 10.00
CA PRO A 268 0.42 -10.61 10.87
C PRO A 268 1.29 -9.53 10.23
N HIS A 269 1.80 -8.61 11.05
CA HIS A 269 2.58 -7.47 10.56
C HIS A 269 3.84 -7.23 11.38
N HIS A 270 4.77 -6.46 10.78
CA HIS A 270 6.16 -6.26 11.22
C HIS A 270 6.82 -7.52 11.80
N SER A 271 6.61 -8.68 11.14
CA SER A 271 6.82 -10.00 11.75
C SER A 271 8.26 -10.22 12.19
N ALA A 272 9.22 -9.65 11.47
CA ALA A 272 10.63 -9.80 11.77
C ALA A 272 11.10 -9.05 13.03
N ASN A 273 10.30 -8.13 13.59
CA ASN A 273 10.75 -7.28 14.70
C ASN A 273 11.04 -8.08 15.98
N LEU A 274 12.15 -7.80 16.66
CA LEU A 274 12.55 -8.51 17.88
C LEU A 274 11.60 -8.30 19.07
N THR A 275 10.98 -7.13 19.17
CA THR A 275 10.16 -6.74 20.32
C THR A 275 8.68 -7.09 20.16
N MET A 276 8.17 -6.93 18.94
CA MET A 276 6.73 -7.03 18.63
C MET A 276 6.42 -7.95 17.45
N GLY A 277 7.43 -8.66 16.95
CA GLY A 277 7.29 -9.57 15.82
C GLY A 277 6.50 -10.84 16.14
N VAL A 278 6.47 -11.73 15.17
CA VAL A 278 5.62 -12.93 15.20
C VAL A 278 6.48 -14.15 15.41
N ASP A 279 6.23 -14.85 16.51
CA ASP A 279 6.81 -16.18 16.75
C ASP A 279 6.00 -17.23 15.98
N TRP A 280 6.52 -17.59 14.79
CA TRP A 280 5.90 -18.60 13.93
C TRP A 280 5.83 -19.98 14.58
N GLY A 281 6.60 -20.26 15.64
CA GLY A 281 6.53 -21.51 16.39
C GLY A 281 5.20 -21.70 17.15
N GLN A 282 4.42 -20.64 17.34
CA GLN A 282 3.10 -20.70 18.00
C GLN A 282 2.00 -21.25 17.09
N GLY A 283 2.29 -21.47 15.81
CA GLY A 283 1.36 -22.04 14.84
C GLY A 283 0.79 -21.02 13.87
N TRP A 284 0.00 -21.54 12.93
CA TRP A 284 -0.67 -20.79 11.87
C TRP A 284 -2.12 -21.25 11.75
N ASN A 285 -3.04 -20.31 11.63
CA ASN A 285 -4.45 -20.60 11.37
C ASN A 285 -4.81 -20.37 9.89
N PRO A 286 -4.84 -21.41 9.03
CA PRO A 286 -5.08 -21.25 7.60
C PRO A 286 -6.46 -20.70 7.23
N LYS A 287 -7.42 -20.69 8.16
CA LYS A 287 -8.74 -20.08 7.96
C LYS A 287 -8.66 -18.56 7.97
N TYR A 288 -7.88 -17.99 8.90
CA TYR A 288 -7.83 -16.55 9.13
C TYR A 288 -6.54 -15.91 8.63
N GLU A 289 -5.37 -16.51 8.89
CA GLU A 289 -4.07 -15.97 8.49
C GLU A 289 -3.79 -16.27 7.02
N ARG A 290 -4.39 -15.43 6.15
CA ARG A 290 -4.39 -15.61 4.69
C ARG A 290 -3.30 -14.80 3.98
N ALA A 291 -2.79 -13.76 4.63
CA ALA A 291 -1.74 -12.91 4.10
C ALA A 291 -0.82 -12.43 5.22
N VAL A 292 0.34 -11.89 4.86
CA VAL A 292 1.32 -11.30 5.78
C VAL A 292 1.82 -9.98 5.21
N GLU A 293 1.99 -8.99 6.09
CA GLU A 293 2.62 -7.72 5.72
C GLU A 293 4.12 -7.94 5.55
N ILE A 294 4.58 -7.98 4.30
CA ILE A 294 6.00 -8.24 4.00
C ILE A 294 6.84 -6.97 4.10
N HIS A 295 6.25 -5.79 3.95
CA HIS A 295 6.92 -4.49 4.10
C HIS A 295 5.96 -3.42 4.63
N SER A 296 6.46 -2.62 5.57
CA SER A 296 5.84 -1.38 6.01
C SER A 296 6.86 -0.32 6.42
N CYS A 297 6.44 0.75 7.10
CA CYS A 297 7.38 1.77 7.57
C CYS A 297 8.48 1.20 8.48
N TRP A 298 8.22 0.06 9.14
CA TRP A 298 9.21 -0.65 9.94
C TRP A 298 10.36 -1.22 9.12
N GLY A 299 10.11 -1.56 7.86
CA GLY A 299 11.03 -2.25 6.96
C GLY A 299 10.43 -3.53 6.37
N SER A 300 11.23 -4.21 5.57
CA SER A 300 10.93 -5.51 4.98
C SER A 300 11.14 -6.63 6.00
N SER A 301 10.13 -7.48 6.13
CA SER A 301 10.17 -8.73 6.90
C SER A 301 10.46 -9.95 6.00
N GLU A 302 10.86 -9.77 4.73
CA GLU A 302 11.09 -10.88 3.79
C GLU A 302 12.10 -11.91 4.34
N CYS A 303 13.31 -11.45 4.68
CA CYS A 303 14.43 -12.25 5.19
C CYS A 303 15.35 -11.39 6.07
N HIS A 304 16.30 -12.01 6.76
CA HIS A 304 17.26 -11.27 7.60
C HIS A 304 18.24 -10.46 6.75
N LYS A 305 18.81 -9.36 7.30
CA LYS A 305 19.82 -8.53 6.63
C LYS A 305 21.01 -9.34 6.12
N ASP A 306 21.51 -10.27 6.93
CA ASP A 306 22.61 -11.19 6.56
C ASP A 306 22.26 -12.07 5.34
N ASP A 307 20.96 -12.28 5.07
CA ASP A 307 20.45 -13.07 3.95
C ASP A 307 20.02 -12.19 2.75
N GLY A 308 20.48 -10.93 2.72
CA GLY A 308 20.31 -10.03 1.59
C GLY A 308 19.12 -9.08 1.65
N ASN A 309 18.49 -8.89 2.82
CA ASN A 309 17.47 -7.86 3.00
C ASN A 309 18.09 -6.46 2.98
N ILE A 310 17.71 -5.65 1.99
CA ILE A 310 18.22 -4.28 1.79
C ILE A 310 17.41 -3.21 2.56
N LYS A 311 16.27 -3.58 3.16
CA LYS A 311 15.44 -2.70 4.00
C LYS A 311 15.07 -3.40 5.32
N PRO A 312 16.05 -3.89 6.10
CA PRO A 312 15.75 -4.64 7.33
C PRO A 312 15.14 -3.73 8.39
N ILE A 313 14.37 -4.29 9.32
CA ILE A 313 13.89 -3.54 10.47
C ILE A 313 15.07 -3.11 11.36
N THR A 314 15.25 -1.80 11.57
CA THR A 314 16.38 -1.26 12.35
C THR A 314 15.97 -0.63 13.68
N VAL A 315 14.69 -0.31 13.82
CA VAL A 315 14.12 0.35 15.00
C VAL A 315 13.45 -0.66 15.94
N CYS A 316 13.11 -0.25 17.16
CA CYS A 316 12.48 -1.14 18.17
C CYS A 316 13.26 -2.45 18.37
N ASN A 317 14.58 -2.32 18.60
CA ASN A 317 15.56 -3.40 18.74
C ASN A 317 15.89 -4.20 17.46
N GLY A 318 15.37 -3.79 16.31
CA GLY A 318 15.69 -4.39 15.01
C GLY A 318 15.02 -5.74 14.78
N GLU A 319 15.61 -6.55 13.91
CA GLU A 319 15.08 -7.85 13.50
C GLU A 319 15.55 -9.02 14.38
N LEU A 320 14.73 -10.08 14.44
CA LEU A 320 15.05 -11.36 15.08
C LEU A 320 15.00 -12.48 14.04
N LYS A 321 16.12 -13.21 13.89
CA LYS A 321 16.19 -14.40 13.01
C LYS A 321 15.14 -15.44 13.43
N GLY A 322 14.46 -16.03 12.43
CA GLY A 322 13.42 -17.02 12.65
C GLY A 322 12.00 -16.44 12.68
N GLN A 323 11.84 -15.11 12.57
CA GLN A 323 10.53 -14.44 12.51
C GLN A 323 10.24 -13.78 11.15
N HIS A 324 11.06 -14.03 10.13
CA HIS A 324 10.88 -13.47 8.80
C HIS A 324 9.80 -14.24 8.04
N VAL A 325 9.26 -13.62 7.00
CA VAL A 325 8.20 -14.22 6.16
C VAL A 325 8.70 -15.51 5.52
N ARG A 326 9.96 -15.57 5.05
CA ARG A 326 10.54 -16.81 4.53
C ARG A 326 10.58 -17.93 5.57
N ASP A 327 10.76 -17.62 6.86
CA ASP A 327 10.73 -18.64 7.92
C ASP A 327 9.34 -19.27 8.04
N ALA A 328 8.27 -18.46 7.99
CA ALA A 328 6.89 -18.93 7.97
C ALA A 328 6.59 -19.80 6.73
N LEU A 329 7.04 -19.37 5.55
CA LEU A 329 6.84 -20.14 4.31
C LEU A 329 7.59 -21.47 4.36
N ASN A 330 8.79 -21.51 4.95
CA ASN A 330 9.58 -22.73 5.14
C ASN A 330 8.93 -23.72 6.14
N LEU A 331 8.08 -23.23 7.05
CA LEU A 331 7.21 -24.07 7.90
C LEU A 331 5.96 -24.59 7.16
N GLY A 332 5.77 -24.21 5.90
CA GLY A 332 4.63 -24.60 5.07
C GLY A 332 3.40 -23.70 5.22
N TYR A 333 3.53 -22.53 5.85
CA TYR A 333 2.42 -21.59 5.99
C TYR A 333 2.13 -20.93 4.65
N LYS A 334 0.86 -20.94 4.24
CA LYS A 334 0.47 -20.47 2.91
C LYS A 334 -0.21 -19.12 3.02
N MET A 335 0.59 -18.06 2.94
CA MET A 335 0.13 -16.67 3.04
C MET A 335 0.47 -15.89 1.76
N GLY A 336 -0.47 -15.05 1.30
CA GLY A 336 -0.20 -14.01 0.31
C GLY A 336 0.60 -12.84 0.89
N PHE A 337 1.12 -11.97 0.04
CA PHE A 337 1.86 -10.78 0.46
C PHE A 337 1.02 -9.52 0.31
N VAL A 338 1.08 -8.69 1.34
CA VAL A 338 0.54 -7.32 1.35
C VAL A 338 1.63 -6.36 1.81
N GLY A 339 1.56 -5.12 1.36
CA GLY A 339 2.34 -4.00 1.87
C GLY A 339 1.40 -2.97 2.50
N ALA A 340 1.83 -2.36 3.60
CA ALA A 340 1.03 -1.34 4.28
C ALA A 340 1.92 -0.31 4.97
N GLY A 341 1.34 0.69 5.62
CA GLY A 341 2.12 1.77 6.19
C GLY A 341 2.35 1.72 7.70
N ASP A 342 1.43 1.14 8.47
CA ASP A 342 1.36 1.36 9.92
C ASP A 342 1.46 2.87 10.25
N ILE A 343 0.53 3.61 9.64
CA ILE A 343 0.64 5.05 9.50
C ILE A 343 0.14 5.77 10.74
N HIS A 344 1.03 6.55 11.36
CA HIS A 344 0.73 7.33 12.55
C HIS A 344 0.79 8.85 12.33
N ASP A 345 1.45 9.30 11.25
CA ASP A 345 1.65 10.71 10.91
C ASP A 345 0.45 11.36 10.21
N GLY A 346 -0.63 10.60 10.00
CA GLY A 346 -1.86 11.09 9.40
C GLY A 346 -1.86 11.13 7.87
N ARG A 347 -0.88 10.50 7.21
CA ARG A 347 -0.72 10.56 5.74
C ARG A 347 -0.73 9.17 5.06
N PRO A 348 -1.86 8.45 5.10
CA PRO A 348 -1.96 7.12 4.51
C PRO A 348 -1.63 7.11 3.01
N GLY A 349 -0.76 6.19 2.59
CA GLY A 349 -0.29 6.12 1.20
C GLY A 349 0.66 7.23 0.73
N ASP A 350 0.96 8.25 1.55
CA ASP A 350 1.90 9.34 1.23
C ASP A 350 2.65 9.82 2.50
N SER A 351 3.21 8.88 3.27
CA SER A 351 3.81 9.16 4.57
C SER A 351 5.04 10.05 4.49
N LEU A 352 5.21 10.84 5.55
CA LEU A 352 6.36 11.67 5.83
C LEU A 352 6.95 11.36 7.21
N SER A 353 6.66 10.18 7.78
CA SER A 353 7.11 9.76 9.13
C SER A 353 8.62 9.89 9.31
N GLU A 354 9.43 9.52 8.32
CA GLU A 354 10.91 9.60 8.40
C GLU A 354 11.44 11.04 8.52
N PHE A 355 10.61 12.05 8.22
CA PHE A 355 10.97 13.46 8.31
C PHE A 355 10.48 14.15 9.58
N GLN A 356 9.94 13.40 10.55
CA GLN A 356 9.51 13.98 11.83
C GLN A 356 10.71 14.62 12.56
N PRO A 357 10.66 15.93 12.88
CA PRO A 357 11.81 16.67 13.37
C PRO A 357 12.21 16.29 14.81
N GLU A 358 11.25 15.86 15.63
CA GLU A 358 11.41 15.65 17.07
C GLU A 358 11.29 14.16 17.49
N VAL A 359 11.24 13.23 16.53
CA VAL A 359 11.04 11.80 16.80
C VAL A 359 12.25 11.00 16.31
N GLU A 360 13.25 10.81 17.17
CA GLU A 360 14.52 10.16 16.81
C GLU A 360 14.32 8.75 16.24
N LEU A 361 13.39 7.98 16.82
CA LEU A 361 13.05 6.63 16.36
C LEU A 361 12.63 6.63 14.87
N TYR A 362 11.93 7.68 14.42
CA TYR A 362 11.35 7.70 13.09
C TYR A 362 12.38 7.91 11.98
N LYS A 363 13.59 8.42 12.31
CA LYS A 363 14.69 8.55 11.35
C LYS A 363 15.19 7.19 10.82
N GLY A 364 14.90 6.10 11.54
CA GLY A 364 15.22 4.74 11.12
C GLY A 364 14.06 4.01 10.41
N LEU A 365 12.90 4.68 10.25
CA LEU A 365 11.79 4.14 9.48
C LEU A 365 12.06 4.27 7.98
N TYR A 366 11.34 3.46 7.21
CA TYR A 366 11.27 3.50 5.77
C TYR A 366 9.96 4.15 5.31
N PRO A 367 9.88 4.53 4.03
CA PRO A 367 8.59 4.80 3.40
C PRO A 367 7.66 3.58 3.50
N GLN A 368 6.36 3.85 3.60
CA GLN A 368 5.30 2.85 3.69
C GLN A 368 5.33 1.83 2.55
N GLY A 369 4.78 0.64 2.81
CA GLY A 369 4.44 -0.30 1.76
C GLY A 369 3.09 0.02 1.12
N LEU A 370 2.85 -0.55 -0.06
CA LEU A 370 1.54 -0.55 -0.71
C LEU A 370 1.14 -1.97 -1.08
N THR A 371 -0.16 -2.21 -1.11
CA THR A 371 -0.76 -3.44 -1.64
C THR A 371 -1.38 -3.15 -2.99
N ALA A 372 -0.99 -3.93 -3.99
CA ALA A 372 -1.68 -4.02 -5.26
C ALA A 372 -2.62 -5.24 -5.24
N ALA A 373 -3.90 -5.02 -5.51
CA ALA A 373 -4.91 -6.07 -5.57
C ALA A 373 -5.44 -6.22 -7.00
N SER A 374 -5.53 -7.46 -7.49
CA SER A 374 -6.15 -7.75 -8.78
C SER A 374 -7.64 -8.01 -8.59
N VAL A 375 -8.48 -7.11 -9.09
CA VAL A 375 -9.94 -7.13 -8.86
C VAL A 375 -10.71 -6.98 -10.17
N SER A 376 -11.88 -7.62 -10.27
CA SER A 376 -12.79 -7.46 -11.42
C SER A 376 -13.56 -6.13 -11.38
N ALA A 377 -13.78 -5.60 -10.17
CA ALA A 377 -14.34 -4.27 -9.92
C ALA A 377 -13.82 -3.76 -8.57
N LEU A 378 -13.68 -2.44 -8.42
CA LEU A 378 -13.29 -1.81 -7.15
C LEU A 378 -14.46 -1.84 -6.17
N THR A 379 -14.52 -2.88 -5.34
CA THR A 379 -15.46 -3.02 -4.21
C THR A 379 -14.72 -3.57 -3.00
N ARG A 380 -15.26 -3.33 -1.80
CA ARG A 380 -14.71 -3.87 -0.54
C ARG A 380 -14.55 -5.39 -0.62
N GLU A 381 -15.59 -6.07 -1.08
CA GLU A 381 -15.65 -7.52 -1.17
C GLU A 381 -14.55 -8.05 -2.09
N ASN A 382 -14.35 -7.43 -3.26
CA ASN A 382 -13.32 -7.88 -4.20
C ASN A 382 -11.91 -7.61 -3.68
N VAL A 383 -11.68 -6.49 -2.99
CA VAL A 383 -10.38 -6.19 -2.36
C VAL A 383 -10.10 -7.19 -1.23
N PHE A 384 -11.09 -7.45 -0.37
CA PHE A 384 -10.99 -8.47 0.68
C PHE A 384 -10.71 -9.86 0.08
N ASP A 385 -11.49 -10.26 -0.93
CA ASP A 385 -11.35 -11.55 -1.59
C ASP A 385 -10.00 -11.67 -2.30
N ALA A 386 -9.45 -10.57 -2.82
CA ALA A 386 -8.11 -10.56 -3.41
C ALA A 386 -7.03 -10.87 -2.36
N MET A 387 -7.06 -10.20 -1.20
CA MET A 387 -6.12 -10.50 -0.09
C MET A 387 -6.30 -11.93 0.42
N LYS A 388 -7.55 -12.36 0.64
CA LYS A 388 -7.89 -13.72 1.14
C LYS A 388 -7.40 -14.83 0.21
N ASN A 389 -7.44 -14.60 -1.09
CA ASN A 389 -7.08 -15.58 -2.13
C ASN A 389 -5.68 -15.39 -2.70
N HIS A 390 -4.85 -14.55 -2.07
CA HIS A 390 -3.46 -14.28 -2.47
C HIS A 390 -3.35 -13.65 -3.88
N ASN A 391 -4.41 -13.00 -4.36
CA ASN A 391 -4.44 -12.24 -5.61
C ASN A 391 -3.94 -10.79 -5.39
N THR A 392 -2.89 -10.67 -4.59
CA THR A 392 -2.22 -9.42 -4.27
C THR A 392 -0.72 -9.53 -4.53
N TYR A 393 -0.08 -8.39 -4.65
CA TYR A 393 1.36 -8.29 -4.47
C TYR A 393 1.66 -7.05 -3.63
N ALA A 394 2.80 -7.09 -2.95
CA ALA A 394 3.25 -6.00 -2.10
C ALA A 394 4.32 -5.18 -2.82
N THR A 395 4.38 -3.90 -2.54
CA THR A 395 5.51 -3.05 -2.91
C THR A 395 5.99 -2.27 -1.69
N THR A 396 7.18 -1.71 -1.80
CA THR A 396 7.56 -0.51 -1.04
C THR A 396 6.71 0.69 -1.52
N HIS A 397 7.11 1.93 -1.23
CA HIS A 397 6.26 3.11 -1.48
C HIS A 397 5.94 3.42 -2.96
N ARG A 398 6.56 2.72 -3.92
CA ARG A 398 6.35 2.93 -5.37
C ARG A 398 5.35 1.95 -5.95
N ARG A 399 4.54 2.43 -6.89
CA ARG A 399 3.56 1.62 -7.63
C ARG A 399 4.22 0.84 -8.78
N ILE A 400 5.22 0.02 -8.43
CA ILE A 400 5.91 -0.88 -9.37
C ILE A 400 4.87 -1.85 -9.93
N PHE A 401 4.76 -1.95 -11.25
CA PHE A 401 3.86 -2.90 -11.88
C PHE A 401 4.46 -4.30 -11.77
N LEU A 402 3.67 -5.28 -11.31
CA LEU A 402 4.05 -6.69 -11.33
C LEU A 402 2.84 -7.56 -11.66
N ASP A 403 2.92 -8.31 -12.75
CA ASP A 403 1.97 -9.36 -13.12
C ASP A 403 2.75 -10.66 -13.33
N VAL A 404 2.36 -11.70 -12.59
CA VAL A 404 2.97 -13.03 -12.70
C VAL A 404 1.88 -14.05 -12.92
N GLN A 405 1.78 -14.54 -14.15
CA GLN A 405 0.79 -15.53 -14.54
C GLN A 405 1.40 -16.91 -14.52
N LYS A 406 0.75 -17.86 -13.86
CA LYS A 406 1.16 -19.25 -13.83
C LYS A 406 0.38 -20.12 -14.79
N SER A 407 1.05 -21.05 -15.44
CA SER A 407 0.43 -22.13 -16.21
C SER A 407 1.22 -23.43 -16.09
N ILE A 408 0.55 -24.56 -16.29
CA ILE A 408 1.20 -25.87 -16.31
C ILE A 408 1.29 -26.36 -17.75
N GLN A 409 2.52 -26.57 -18.24
CA GLN A 409 2.76 -27.08 -19.60
C GLN A 409 3.82 -28.17 -19.56
N LYS A 410 3.56 -29.29 -20.23
CA LYS A 410 4.48 -30.45 -20.31
C LYS A 410 5.04 -30.90 -18.95
N GLY A 411 4.23 -30.85 -17.91
CA GLY A 411 4.63 -31.27 -16.56
C GLY A 411 5.50 -30.25 -15.80
N LYS A 412 5.73 -29.05 -16.34
CA LYS A 412 6.47 -27.96 -15.69
C LYS A 412 5.55 -26.79 -15.31
N LEU A 413 5.96 -26.02 -14.30
CA LEU A 413 5.35 -24.75 -13.93
C LEU A 413 5.99 -23.64 -14.77
N ASN A 414 5.18 -22.97 -15.58
CA ASN A 414 5.60 -21.84 -16.40
C ASN A 414 5.07 -20.56 -15.76
N LEU A 415 5.95 -19.58 -15.63
CA LEU A 415 5.66 -18.25 -15.10
C LEU A 415 5.88 -17.24 -16.21
N ALA A 416 4.82 -16.54 -16.61
CA ALA A 416 4.91 -15.36 -17.46
C ALA A 416 4.96 -14.12 -16.55
N ILE A 417 6.10 -13.45 -16.55
CA ILE A 417 6.42 -12.31 -15.68
C ILE A 417 6.41 -11.04 -16.53
N LYS A 418 5.62 -10.06 -16.11
CA LYS A 418 5.65 -8.69 -16.61
C LYS A 418 5.88 -7.75 -15.43
N THR A 419 6.92 -6.94 -15.50
CA THR A 419 7.21 -5.96 -14.46
C THR A 419 7.79 -4.70 -15.04
N ALA A 420 7.43 -3.57 -14.44
CA ALA A 420 7.90 -2.26 -14.86
C ALA A 420 8.05 -1.31 -13.67
N SER A 421 9.00 -0.37 -13.76
CA SER A 421 9.23 0.69 -12.78
C SER A 421 9.63 1.98 -13.50
N GLU A 422 9.08 3.12 -13.09
CA GLU A 422 9.42 4.43 -13.66
C GLU A 422 10.89 4.81 -13.45
N ASP A 423 11.49 4.32 -12.36
CA ASP A 423 12.88 4.59 -11.97
C ASP A 423 13.88 3.61 -12.63
N GLY A 424 13.41 2.64 -13.41
CA GLY A 424 14.22 1.55 -13.96
C GLY A 424 14.22 0.30 -13.08
N ILE A 425 14.50 -0.85 -13.69
CA ILE A 425 14.61 -2.14 -13.02
C ILE A 425 16.08 -2.53 -12.91
N LYS A 426 16.52 -2.81 -11.68
CA LYS A 426 17.84 -3.34 -11.39
C LYS A 426 17.90 -4.85 -11.64
N ASP A 427 16.96 -5.59 -11.05
CA ASP A 427 16.88 -7.04 -11.18
C ASP A 427 15.45 -7.55 -10.91
N VAL A 428 15.14 -8.72 -11.47
CA VAL A 428 13.95 -9.50 -11.16
C VAL A 428 14.39 -10.90 -10.79
N LYS A 429 14.11 -11.32 -9.55
CA LYS A 429 14.58 -12.58 -9.00
C LYS A 429 13.43 -13.53 -8.76
N LEU A 430 13.60 -14.79 -9.18
CA LEU A 430 12.71 -15.88 -8.79
C LEU A 430 13.23 -16.49 -7.50
N ILE A 431 12.39 -16.46 -6.46
CA ILE A 431 12.67 -17.09 -5.18
C ILE A 431 11.92 -18.42 -5.13
N PHE A 432 12.63 -19.51 -4.83
CA PHE A 432 12.11 -20.85 -4.69
C PHE A 432 12.59 -21.44 -3.36
N ASN A 433 11.65 -21.78 -2.47
CA ASN A 433 11.94 -22.30 -1.12
C ASN A 433 13.04 -21.48 -0.40
N GLY A 434 12.92 -20.16 -0.47
CA GLY A 434 13.83 -19.20 0.17
C GLY A 434 15.14 -18.92 -0.59
N ASN A 435 15.41 -19.64 -1.68
CA ASN A 435 16.63 -19.50 -2.47
C ASN A 435 16.36 -18.73 -3.77
N GLU A 436 17.30 -17.87 -4.16
CA GLU A 436 17.27 -17.22 -5.47
C GLU A 436 17.72 -18.24 -6.53
N ILE A 437 16.84 -18.58 -7.48
CA ILE A 437 17.15 -19.60 -8.50
C ILE A 437 17.28 -19.06 -9.92
N GLU A 438 16.79 -17.85 -10.17
CA GLU A 438 16.90 -17.15 -11.46
C GLU A 438 17.01 -15.65 -11.19
N THR A 439 17.81 -14.95 -12.00
CA THR A 439 17.87 -13.48 -12.02
C THR A 439 17.72 -12.98 -13.45
N LEU A 440 16.74 -12.13 -13.68
CA LEU A 440 16.43 -11.52 -14.98
C LEU A 440 16.80 -10.05 -14.94
N SER A 441 17.25 -9.54 -16.07
CA SER A 441 17.54 -8.13 -16.30
C SER A 441 16.67 -7.58 -17.45
N PRO A 442 16.48 -6.24 -17.51
CA PRO A 442 15.88 -5.61 -18.67
C PRO A 442 16.64 -5.92 -19.97
N ASP A 443 15.92 -5.96 -21.10
CA ASP A 443 16.53 -5.99 -22.43
C ASP A 443 16.77 -4.55 -22.92
N ASP A 444 15.88 -4.04 -23.78
CA ASP A 444 16.06 -2.77 -24.49
C ASP A 444 15.67 -1.56 -23.63
N ASP A 445 14.48 -1.59 -23.01
CA ASP A 445 14.03 -0.54 -22.10
C ASP A 445 14.44 -0.90 -20.66
N PRO A 446 15.32 -0.13 -20.00
CA PRO A 446 15.78 -0.42 -18.65
C PRO A 446 14.67 -0.43 -17.60
N ARG A 447 13.46 0.05 -17.94
CA ARG A 447 12.29 0.09 -17.06
C ARG A 447 11.43 -1.16 -17.12
N ILE A 448 11.63 -2.06 -18.08
CA ILE A 448 10.67 -3.13 -18.38
C ILE A 448 11.36 -4.50 -18.41
N VAL A 449 10.72 -5.49 -17.80
CA VAL A 449 11.04 -6.91 -17.98
C VAL A 449 9.77 -7.67 -18.35
N ILE A 450 9.79 -8.36 -19.49
CA ILE A 450 8.76 -9.32 -19.91
C ILE A 450 9.45 -10.64 -20.23
N ARG A 451 9.14 -11.70 -19.47
CA ARG A 451 9.81 -13.00 -19.58
C ARG A 451 8.86 -14.16 -19.34
N GLU A 452 9.17 -15.29 -19.97
CA GLU A 452 8.61 -16.58 -19.62
C GLU A 452 9.73 -17.47 -19.08
N ILE A 453 9.49 -18.09 -17.94
CA ILE A 453 10.42 -19.03 -17.32
C ILE A 453 9.70 -20.33 -16.98
N SER A 454 10.40 -21.46 -17.12
CA SER A 454 9.88 -22.78 -16.80
C SER A 454 10.69 -23.40 -15.68
N ILE A 455 10.04 -23.72 -14.57
CA ILE A 455 10.63 -24.48 -13.46
C ILE A 455 9.92 -25.81 -13.28
N ASP A 456 10.51 -26.69 -12.49
CA ASP A 456 9.86 -27.94 -12.13
C ASP A 456 8.59 -27.68 -11.32
N ARG A 457 7.66 -28.63 -11.35
CA ARG A 457 6.42 -28.50 -10.60
C ARG A 457 6.72 -28.41 -9.10
N LEU A 458 5.98 -27.52 -8.44
CA LEU A 458 5.98 -27.42 -6.99
C LEU A 458 5.44 -28.72 -6.37
N SER A 459 6.16 -29.25 -5.40
CA SER A 459 5.65 -30.25 -4.46
C SER A 459 4.80 -29.57 -3.38
N ASN A 460 4.03 -30.35 -2.59
CA ASN A 460 3.06 -29.80 -1.63
C ASN A 460 3.62 -28.79 -0.62
N SER A 461 4.91 -28.89 -0.31
CA SER A 461 5.65 -27.99 0.61
C SER A 461 6.37 -26.84 -0.10
N ASP A 462 6.45 -26.87 -1.42
CA ASP A 462 7.20 -25.87 -2.17
C ASP A 462 6.41 -24.58 -2.36
N TYR A 463 7.15 -23.48 -2.41
CA TYR A 463 6.63 -22.18 -2.80
C TYR A 463 7.61 -21.47 -3.73
N CYS A 464 7.07 -20.62 -4.60
CA CYS A 464 7.88 -19.67 -5.34
C CYS A 464 7.20 -18.31 -5.47
N TYR A 465 8.00 -17.25 -5.53
CA TYR A 465 7.51 -15.90 -5.78
C TYR A 465 8.55 -15.08 -6.54
N VAL A 466 8.12 -13.99 -7.16
CA VAL A 466 8.97 -13.07 -7.92
C VAL A 466 9.21 -11.82 -7.08
N ARG A 467 10.47 -11.40 -7.00
CA ARG A 467 10.89 -10.13 -6.41
C ARG A 467 11.50 -9.23 -7.48
N THR A 468 10.95 -8.05 -7.69
CA THR A 468 11.53 -7.01 -8.55
C THR A 468 12.20 -5.96 -7.68
N THR A 469 13.44 -5.58 -8.01
CA THR A 469 14.16 -4.46 -7.41
C THR A 469 14.34 -3.35 -8.46
N SER A 470 13.91 -2.14 -8.14
CA SER A 470 14.16 -0.96 -8.98
C SER A 470 15.60 -0.43 -8.82
N MET A 471 16.02 0.49 -9.68
CA MET A 471 17.33 1.14 -9.57
C MET A 471 17.50 1.96 -8.29
N ASP A 472 16.40 2.52 -7.77
CA ASP A 472 16.37 3.29 -6.51
C ASP A 472 16.22 2.40 -5.26
N GLY A 473 16.17 1.07 -5.45
CA GLY A 473 16.10 0.10 -4.37
C GLY A 473 14.69 -0.11 -3.80
N ASP A 474 13.65 0.43 -4.43
CA ASP A 474 12.26 0.04 -4.19
C ASP A 474 11.97 -1.37 -4.71
N ILE A 475 11.08 -2.09 -4.04
CA ILE A 475 10.90 -3.53 -4.24
C ILE A 475 9.42 -3.86 -4.46
N ALA A 476 9.14 -4.82 -5.32
CA ALA A 476 7.84 -5.48 -5.44
C ALA A 476 7.98 -6.99 -5.21
N TRP A 477 7.03 -7.59 -4.51
CA TRP A 477 6.97 -9.04 -4.25
C TRP A 477 5.61 -9.59 -4.66
N SER A 478 5.58 -10.51 -5.63
CA SER A 478 4.36 -11.26 -5.95
C SER A 478 3.95 -12.09 -4.73
N SER A 479 2.65 -12.26 -4.47
CA SER A 479 2.24 -13.33 -3.55
C SER A 479 2.82 -14.68 -4.00
N PRO A 480 3.18 -15.58 -3.06
CA PRO A 480 3.73 -16.88 -3.43
C PRO A 480 2.72 -17.78 -4.13
N PHE A 481 3.23 -18.52 -5.10
CA PHE A 481 2.56 -19.69 -5.65
C PHE A 481 2.87 -20.90 -4.78
N PHE A 482 1.83 -21.65 -4.46
CA PHE A 482 1.92 -22.94 -3.80
C PHE A 482 1.48 -24.04 -4.78
N ALA A 483 1.94 -25.26 -4.53
CA ALA A 483 1.49 -26.45 -5.26
C ALA A 483 -0.03 -26.71 -5.17
#